data_AF-A0A2S9FXP0-F1
#
_entry.id   AF-A0A2S9FXP0-F1
#
_cell.length_a   1.000
_cell.length_b   1.000
_cell.length_c   1.000
_cell.angle_alpha   90.00
_cell.angle_beta   90.00
_cell.angle_gamma   90.00
#
_symmetry.space_group_name_H-M   'P 1'
#
loop_
_entity.id
_entity.type
_entity.pdbx_description
1 polymer ?
#
loop_
_entity_poly.entity_id
_entity_poly.type
_entity_poly.pdbx_seq_one_letter_code
_entity_poly.pdbx_strand_id
1 'polypeptide(L)'
;DLSVDYAKNRLQFGRPIGSFQAVKHRLADDLVAIEHARSTAYHAVWALAHRLDVPDDPALAVSIAQATCSAASVRVATDTIQVHG
;
A
#
# COMPACT_ATOMS: atom_id res chain seq x y z
N ASP A 1 4.84 -7.15 4.88
CA ASP A 1 5.86 -8.02 5.51
C ASP A 1 5.46 -9.48 5.56
N LEU A 2 4.38 -9.86 6.26
CA LEU A 2 3.91 -11.25 6.34
C LEU A 2 3.84 -11.96 4.98
N SER A 3 3.21 -11.34 3.97
CA SER A 3 3.10 -11.90 2.61
C SER A 3 4.44 -12.07 1.90
N VAL A 4 5.40 -11.17 2.13
CA VAL A 4 6.75 -11.26 1.55
C VAL A 4 7.51 -12.41 2.19
N ASP A 5 7.44 -12.54 3.51
CA ASP A 5 8.09 -13.64 4.24
C ASP A 5 7.47 -14.99 3.89
N TYR A 6 6.14 -15.07 3.78
CA TYR A 6 5.47 -16.26 3.30
C TYR A 6 5.92 -16.60 1.87
N ALA A 7 5.96 -15.61 0.98
CA ALA A 7 6.35 -15.83 -0.41
C ALA A 7 7.82 -16.29 -0.58
N LYS A 8 8.71 -15.88 0.32
CA LYS A 8 10.11 -16.33 0.35
C LYS A 8 10.26 -17.77 0.84
N ASN A 9 9.41 -18.22 1.77
CA ASN A 9 9.56 -19.51 2.43
C ASN A 9 8.68 -20.62 1.84
N ARG A 10 7.50 -20.29 1.30
CA ARG A 10 6.55 -21.26 0.73
C ARG A 10 7.08 -21.80 -0.59
N LEU A 11 7.24 -23.13 -0.67
CA LEU A 11 7.65 -23.83 -1.89
C LEU A 11 6.45 -24.40 -2.66
N GLN A 12 6.37 -24.13 -3.96
CA GLN A 12 5.50 -24.82 -4.90
C GLN A 12 6.22 -24.99 -6.24
N PHE A 13 5.94 -26.09 -6.96
CA PHE A 13 6.61 -26.43 -8.20
C PHE A 13 8.15 -26.40 -8.08
N GLY A 14 8.66 -26.86 -6.93
CA GLY A 14 10.10 -27.00 -6.67
C GLY A 14 10.86 -25.70 -6.35
N ARG A 15 10.19 -24.56 -6.12
CA ARG A 15 10.85 -23.28 -5.78
C ARG A 15 9.98 -22.36 -4.93
N PRO A 16 10.55 -21.32 -4.28
CA PRO A 16 9.78 -20.33 -3.54
C PRO A 16 8.73 -19.64 -4.42
N ILE A 17 7.51 -19.46 -3.90
CA ILE A 17 6.42 -18.84 -4.69
C ILE A 17 6.73 -17.39 -5.07
N GLY A 18 7.53 -16.68 -4.27
CA GLY A 18 8.02 -15.34 -4.58
C GLY A 18 8.90 -15.25 -5.84
N SER A 19 9.37 -16.38 -6.37
CA SER A 19 10.09 -16.39 -7.66
C SER A 19 9.17 -16.24 -8.88
N PHE A 20 7.87 -16.53 -8.75
CA PHE A 20 6.91 -16.36 -9.83
C PHE A 20 6.56 -14.87 -10.02
N GLN A 21 6.59 -14.40 -11.26
CA GLN A 21 6.32 -13.00 -11.63
C GLN A 21 4.96 -12.53 -11.09
N ALA A 22 3.92 -13.36 -11.17
CA ALA A 22 2.58 -13.04 -10.66
C ALA A 22 2.54 -12.73 -9.15
N VAL A 23 3.44 -13.33 -8.36
CA VAL A 23 3.53 -13.09 -6.92
C VAL A 23 4.38 -11.85 -6.64
N LYS A 24 5.62 -11.79 -7.16
CA LYS A 24 6.52 -10.67 -6.85
C LYS A 24 6.06 -9.33 -7.42
N HIS A 25 5.45 -9.30 -8.62
CA HIS A 25 4.91 -8.06 -9.17
C HIS A 25 3.73 -7.57 -8.33
N ARG A 26 2.81 -8.46 -7.94
CA ARG A 26 1.70 -8.11 -7.04
C ARG A 26 2.21 -7.49 -5.74
N LEU A 27 3.20 -8.12 -5.10
CA LEU A 27 3.80 -7.61 -3.86
C LEU A 27 4.56 -6.29 -4.07
N ALA A 28 5.17 -6.08 -5.24
CA ALA A 28 5.80 -4.80 -5.58
C ALA A 28 4.75 -3.70 -5.80
N ASP A 29 3.66 -4.00 -6.50
CA ASP A 29 2.54 -3.08 -6.71
C ASP A 29 1.85 -2.74 -5.37
N ASP A 30 1.73 -3.71 -4.45
CA ASP A 30 1.24 -3.49 -3.09
C ASP A 30 2.11 -2.48 -2.34
N LEU A 31 3.43 -2.63 -2.41
CA LEU A 31 4.36 -1.69 -1.79
C LEU A 31 4.19 -0.27 -2.36
N VAL A 32 4.06 -0.13 -3.69
CA VAL A 32 3.82 1.17 -4.33
C VAL A 32 2.51 1.81 -3.83
N ALA A 33 1.44 1.03 -3.71
CA ALA A 33 0.17 1.52 -3.19
C ALA A 33 0.26 1.97 -1.73
N ILE A 34 1.00 1.25 -0.89
CA ILE A 34 1.23 1.60 0.52
C ILE A 34 2.04 2.89 0.63
N GLU A 35 3.12 3.04 -0.15
CA GLU A 35 3.94 4.25 -0.12
C GLU A 35 3.16 5.47 -0.62
N HIS A 36 2.31 5.29 -1.63
CA HIS A 36 1.42 6.35 -2.11
C HIS A 36 0.41 6.75 -1.02
N ALA A 37 -0.25 5.78 -0.37
CA ALA A 37 -1.17 6.05 0.73
C ALA A 37 -0.48 6.77 1.91
N ARG A 38 0.74 6.36 2.26
CA ARG A 38 1.52 7.03 3.31
C ARG A 38 1.86 8.48 2.96
N SER A 39 2.24 8.71 1.71
CA SER A 39 2.58 10.05 1.21
C SER A 39 1.37 11.00 1.27
N THR A 40 0.19 10.55 0.82
CA THR A 40 -1.02 11.36 0.87
C THR A 40 -1.49 11.60 2.31
N ALA A 41 -1.38 10.61 3.20
CA ALA A 41 -1.66 10.79 4.62
C ALA A 41 -0.75 11.84 5.27
N TYR A 42 0.55 11.82 5.00
CA TYR A 42 1.49 12.81 5.51
C TYR A 42 1.22 14.21 4.95
N HIS A 43 0.88 14.31 3.66
CA HIS A 43 0.48 15.59 3.07
C HIS A 43 -0.79 16.15 3.72
N ALA A 44 -1.80 15.32 3.98
CA ALA A 44 -3.01 15.75 4.69
C ALA A 44 -2.71 16.25 6.12
N VAL A 45 -1.85 15.55 6.88
CA VAL A 45 -1.42 15.99 8.21
C VAL A 45 -0.68 17.33 8.13
N TRP A 46 0.22 17.47 7.16
CA TRP A 46 0.98 18.71 6.96
C TRP A 46 0.07 19.89 6.59
N ALA A 47 -0.88 19.69 5.66
CA ALA A 47 -1.83 20.71 5.23
C ALA A 47 -2.75 21.14 6.39
N LEU A 48 -3.19 20.21 7.23
CA LEU A 48 -3.97 20.52 8.43
C LEU A 48 -3.15 21.33 9.44
N ALA A 49 -1.88 20.97 9.65
CA ALA A 49 -0.99 21.64 10.59
C ALA A 49 -0.67 23.09 10.19
N HIS A 50 -0.61 23.38 8.89
CA HIS A 50 -0.25 24.69 8.35
C HIS A 50 -1.42 25.41 7.66
N ARG A 51 -2.66 25.02 7.94
CA ARG A 51 -3.89 25.50 7.27
C ARG A 51 -4.10 27.03 7.23
N LEU A 52 -3.35 27.80 8.02
CA LEU A 52 -3.40 29.27 8.04
C LEU A 52 -2.29 29.92 7.20
N ASP A 53 -1.25 29.16 6.87
CA ASP A 53 0.03 29.68 6.35
C ASP A 53 0.38 29.15 4.94
N VAL A 54 -0.42 28.22 4.40
CA VAL A 54 -0.22 27.66 3.05
C VAL A 54 -1.49 27.68 2.19
N PRO A 55 -1.34 27.79 0.87
CA PRO A 55 -2.46 27.93 -0.07
C PRO A 55 -3.19 26.62 -0.39
N ASP A 56 -2.69 25.48 0.06
CA ASP A 56 -3.34 24.17 -0.15
C ASP A 56 -4.66 24.08 0.62
N ASP A 57 -5.68 23.46 0.01
CA ASP A 57 -6.96 23.15 0.66
C ASP A 57 -6.81 21.91 1.56
N PRO A 58 -6.88 22.05 2.90
CA PRO A 58 -6.72 20.92 3.81
C PRO A 58 -7.86 19.90 3.70
N ALA A 59 -9.07 20.33 3.34
CA ALA A 59 -10.21 19.43 3.20
C ALA A 59 -10.04 18.51 1.97
N LEU A 60 -9.52 19.06 0.87
CA LEU A 60 -9.17 18.28 -0.31
C LEU A 60 -8.04 17.28 -0.01
N ALA A 61 -6.96 17.72 0.65
CA ALA A 61 -5.85 16.85 1.02
C ALA A 61 -6.30 15.67 1.90
N VAL A 62 -7.16 15.93 2.90
CA VAL A 62 -7.76 14.88 3.76
C VAL A 62 -8.62 13.92 2.95
N SER A 63 -9.41 14.42 2.00
CA SER A 63 -10.27 13.59 1.14
C SER A 63 -9.44 12.67 0.23
N ILE A 64 -8.35 13.18 -0.34
CA ILE A 64 -7.39 12.39 -1.13
C ILE A 64 -6.76 11.30 -0.25
N ALA A 65 -6.23 11.67 0.92
CA ALA A 65 -5.64 10.73 1.86
C ALA A 65 -6.62 9.60 2.23
N GLN A 66 -7.87 9.95 2.54
CA GLN A 66 -8.91 8.97 2.88
C GLN A 66 -9.17 8.00 1.72
N ALA A 67 -9.34 8.52 0.50
CA ALA A 67 -9.60 7.69 -0.67
C ALA A 67 -8.43 6.76 -1.01
N THR A 68 -7.20 7.28 -0.99
CA THR A 68 -6.00 6.49 -1.29
C THR A 68 -5.72 5.43 -0.22
N CYS A 69 -5.81 5.80 1.07
CA CYS A 69 -5.53 4.87 2.16
C CYS A 69 -6.56 3.73 2.23
N SER A 70 -7.85 4.04 2.07
CA SER A 70 -8.90 3.02 2.10
C SER A 70 -8.78 2.04 0.92
N ALA A 71 -8.54 2.55 -0.29
CA ALA A 71 -8.33 1.70 -1.48
C ALA A 71 -7.09 0.82 -1.35
N ALA A 72 -5.96 1.38 -0.90
CA ALA A 72 -4.73 0.61 -0.69
C ALA A 72 -4.91 -0.48 0.38
N SER A 73 -5.58 -0.16 1.49
CA SER A 73 -5.84 -1.11 2.58
C SER A 73 -6.64 -2.33 2.11
N VAL A 74 -7.77 -2.09 1.41
CA VAL A 74 -8.61 -3.18 0.87
C VAL A 74 -7.82 -4.04 -0.10
N ARG A 75 -7.12 -3.39 -1.05
CA ARG A 75 -6.31 -4.09 -2.05
C ARG A 75 -5.26 -4.99 -1.40
N VAL A 76 -4.43 -4.44 -0.51
CA VAL A 76 -3.32 -5.17 0.13
C VAL A 76 -3.85 -6.32 0.99
N ALA A 77 -4.98 -6.14 1.67
CA ALA A 77 -5.61 -7.20 2.44
C ALA A 77 -6.07 -8.36 1.53
N THR A 78 -6.73 -8.06 0.40
CA THR A 78 -7.13 -9.07 -0.59
C THR A 78 -5.92 -9.78 -1.20
N ASP A 79 -4.89 -9.02 -1.60
CA ASP A 79 -3.68 -9.58 -2.20
C ASP A 79 -2.89 -10.44 -1.19
N THR A 80 -2.91 -10.07 0.09
CA THR A 80 -2.37 -10.88 1.20
C THR A 80 -3.06 -12.23 1.28
N ILE A 81 -4.40 -12.27 1.27
CA ILE A 81 -5.15 -13.54 1.29
C ILE A 81 -4.76 -14.39 0.08
N GLN A 82 -4.74 -13.80 -1.12
CA GLN A 82 -4.42 -14.50 -2.35
C GLN A 82 -3.00 -15.10 -2.36
N VAL A 83 -2.02 -14.41 -1.75
CA VAL A 83 -0.63 -14.90 -1.66
C VAL A 83 -0.51 -16.08 -0.70
N HIS A 84 -1.31 -16.12 0.37
CA HIS A 84 -1.27 -17.21 1.34
C HIS A 84 -1.98 -18.47 0.85
N GLY A 85 -2.93 -18.30 -0.07
CA GLY A 85 -3.72 -19.38 -0.66
C GLY A 85 -5.02 -19.63 0.06
#